data_AF-A0A426VNL4-F1
#
_entry.id   AF-A0A426VNL4-F1
#
_cell.length_a   1.000
_cell.length_b   1.000
_cell.length_c   1.000
_cell.angle_alpha   90.00
_cell.angle_beta   90.00
_cell.angle_gamma   90.00
#
_symmetry.space_group_name_H-M   'P 1'
#
loop_
_entity.id
_entity.type
_entity.pdbx_description
1 polymer ?
#
loop_
_entity_poly.entity_id
_entity_poly.type
_entity_poly.pdbx_seq_one_letter_code
_entity_poly.pdbx_strand_id
1 'polypeptide(L)'
;MRVILALATLSLIGCSPIWEELPYEVYYINGIKTLGYSIGEGAYIGRIHEPVNITANKKYISVYACPYQTCSFYYIDKIKDHEFAEHDEFVFGPYTNEQFATLVKKLGLPRVSSE
;
A
#
# COMPACT_ATOMS: atom_id res chain seq x y z
N MET A 1 17.75 -28.02 -28.27
CA MET A 1 18.30 -26.74 -27.78
C MET A 1 17.33 -25.55 -27.85
N ARG A 2 16.35 -25.51 -28.77
CA ARG A 2 15.33 -24.43 -28.82
C ARG A 2 14.23 -24.50 -27.75
N VAL A 3 13.85 -25.71 -27.32
CA VAL A 3 12.74 -25.90 -26.36
C VAL A 3 13.14 -25.56 -24.92
N ILE A 4 14.41 -25.75 -24.55
CA ILE A 4 14.92 -25.43 -23.20
C ILE A 4 14.95 -23.92 -22.97
N LEU A 5 15.22 -23.12 -24.02
CA LEU A 5 15.22 -21.66 -23.94
C LEU A 5 13.83 -21.07 -23.69
N ALA A 6 12.78 -21.72 -24.23
CA ALA A 6 11.40 -21.29 -24.04
C ALA A 6 10.86 -21.59 -22.63
N LEU A 7 11.42 -22.61 -21.95
CA LEU A 7 11.02 -22.94 -20.58
C LEU A 7 11.63 -21.97 -19.55
N ALA A 8 12.85 -21.47 -19.81
CA ALA A 8 13.53 -20.52 -18.93
C ALA A 8 12.84 -19.14 -18.87
N THR A 9 12.14 -18.74 -19.94
CA THR A 9 11.39 -17.48 -19.98
C THR A 9 10.08 -17.52 -19.19
N LEU A 10 9.51 -18.70 -18.92
CA LEU A 10 8.30 -18.83 -18.08
C LEU A 10 8.60 -18.74 -16.58
N SER A 11 9.85 -18.93 -16.17
CA SER A 11 10.24 -18.90 -14.74
C SER A 11 10.59 -17.51 -14.21
N LEU A 12 10.47 -16.47 -15.04
CA LEU A 12 10.78 -15.08 -14.68
C LEU A 12 9.54 -14.26 -14.32
N ILE A 13 8.40 -14.90 -14.01
CA ILE A 13 7.29 -14.25 -13.30
C ILE A 13 7.73 -14.09 -11.84
N GLY A 14 8.68 -13.17 -11.65
CA GLY A 14 9.17 -12.75 -10.35
C GLY A 14 8.02 -12.20 -9.51
N CYS A 15 8.22 -12.23 -8.19
CA CYS A 15 7.33 -11.65 -7.19
C CYS A 15 7.21 -10.13 -7.38
N SER A 16 6.49 -9.68 -8.41
CA SER A 16 6.11 -8.28 -8.55
C SER A 16 5.14 -7.92 -7.43
N PRO A 17 5.26 -6.71 -6.85
CA PRO A 17 4.31 -6.24 -5.85
C PRO A 17 2.90 -6.17 -6.45
N ILE A 18 1.88 -6.46 -5.64
CA ILE A 18 0.46 -6.41 -6.06
C ILE A 18 0.08 -4.99 -6.52
N TRP A 19 0.70 -4.00 -5.90
CA TRP A 19 0.54 -2.59 -6.18
C TRP A 19 1.83 -1.87 -5.81
N GLU A 20 2.24 -0.92 -6.64
CA GLU A 20 3.48 -0.17 -6.47
C GLU A 20 3.30 1.27 -6.92
N GLU A 21 3.76 2.19 -6.08
CA GLU A 21 4.07 3.57 -6.42
C GLU A 21 5.28 3.99 -5.59
N LEU A 22 6.49 3.78 -6.13
CA LEU A 22 7.74 4.00 -5.41
C LEU A 22 7.74 5.33 -4.62
N PRO A 23 8.12 5.30 -3.33
CA PRO A 23 8.72 4.17 -2.60
C PRO A 23 7.70 3.22 -1.93
N TYR A 24 6.41 3.29 -2.26
CA TYR A 24 5.38 2.48 -1.61
C TYR A 24 5.05 1.21 -2.39
N GLU A 25 4.98 0.09 -1.69
CA GLU A 25 4.74 -1.22 -2.30
C GLU A 25 3.85 -2.09 -1.42
N VAL A 26 3.03 -2.92 -2.05
CA VAL A 26 2.28 -3.99 -1.37
C VAL A 26 3.05 -5.30 -1.47
N TYR A 27 3.48 -5.81 -0.31
CA TYR A 27 4.25 -7.04 -0.18
C TYR A 27 3.59 -8.05 0.78
N TYR A 28 4.13 -9.27 0.81
CA TYR A 28 3.80 -10.29 1.81
C TYR A 28 5.02 -10.68 2.62
N ILE A 29 4.90 -10.62 3.94
CA ILE A 29 5.86 -11.21 4.88
C ILE A 29 5.07 -12.07 5.86
N ASN A 30 5.48 -13.33 6.03
CA ASN A 30 4.82 -14.31 6.90
C ASN A 30 3.31 -14.46 6.64
N GLY A 31 2.89 -14.35 5.37
CA GLY A 31 1.48 -14.46 4.95
C GLY A 31 0.65 -13.20 5.19
N ILE A 32 1.22 -12.14 5.77
CA ILE A 32 0.52 -10.87 6.01
C ILE A 32 0.77 -9.92 4.83
N LYS A 33 -0.31 -9.53 4.15
CA LYS A 33 -0.27 -8.52 3.08
C LYS A 33 -0.13 -7.13 3.71
N THR A 34 0.85 -6.35 3.30
CA THR A 34 1.15 -5.05 3.91
C THR A 34 1.47 -4.03 2.83
N LEU A 35 0.88 -2.83 2.92
CA LEU A 35 1.39 -1.64 2.24
C LEU A 35 2.50 -1.04 3.11
N GLY A 36 3.68 -0.87 2.56
CA GLY A 36 4.80 -0.27 3.28
C GLY A 36 5.68 0.62 2.42
N TYR A 37 6.58 1.32 3.09
CA TYR A 37 7.60 2.16 2.49
C TYR A 37 8.88 1.31 2.28
N SER A 38 9.31 1.16 1.04
CA SER A 38 10.52 0.45 0.65
C SER A 38 11.76 1.27 1.01
N ILE A 39 12.71 0.64 1.70
CA ILE A 39 14.02 1.23 2.03
C ILE A 39 15.16 0.53 1.27
N GLY A 40 14.81 -0.24 0.23
CA GLY A 40 15.76 -0.99 -0.60
C GLY A 40 16.06 -2.40 -0.10
N GLU A 41 16.66 -3.21 -0.97
CA GLU A 41 17.12 -4.58 -0.68
C GLU A 41 16.04 -5.53 -0.11
N GLY A 42 14.76 -5.27 -0.42
CA GLY A 42 13.64 -6.05 0.10
C GLY A 42 13.32 -5.78 1.58
N ALA A 43 13.85 -4.71 2.14
CA ALA A 43 13.47 -4.20 3.46
C ALA A 43 12.39 -3.12 3.33
N TYR A 44 11.45 -3.13 4.27
CA TYR A 44 10.30 -2.24 4.26
C TYR A 44 9.98 -1.77 5.68
N ILE A 45 9.39 -0.58 5.75
CA ILE A 45 8.68 -0.12 6.94
C ILE A 45 7.18 -0.28 6.67
N GLY A 46 6.53 -1.17 7.41
CA GLY A 46 5.09 -1.39 7.29
C GLY A 46 4.32 -0.11 7.62
N ARG A 47 3.28 0.20 6.83
CA ARG A 47 2.40 1.35 7.07
C ARG A 47 0.98 0.89 7.38
N ILE A 48 0.39 0.07 6.51
CA ILE A 48 -0.99 -0.41 6.65
C ILE A 48 -1.05 -1.91 6.37
N HIS A 49 -1.49 -2.68 7.36
CA HIS A 49 -1.74 -4.11 7.21
C HIS A 49 -3.07 -4.39 6.49
N GLU A 50 -3.09 -5.48 5.74
CA GLU A 50 -4.27 -6.03 5.05
C GLU A 50 -5.01 -5.00 4.17
N PRO A 51 -4.31 -4.27 3.27
CA PRO A 51 -4.96 -3.32 2.37
C PRO A 51 -5.86 -4.07 1.39
N VAL A 52 -7.10 -3.61 1.22
CA VAL A 52 -8.05 -4.19 0.25
C VAL A 52 -8.02 -3.38 -1.04
N ASN A 53 -8.27 -2.07 -0.94
CA ASN A 53 -8.26 -1.15 -2.06
C ASN A 53 -7.28 0.00 -1.78
N ILE A 54 -6.53 0.42 -2.80
CA ILE A 54 -5.55 1.50 -2.72
C ILE A 54 -5.78 2.45 -3.89
N THR A 55 -5.73 3.76 -3.63
CA THR A 55 -5.72 4.78 -4.67
C THR A 55 -4.79 5.90 -4.26
N ALA A 56 -3.98 6.39 -5.18
CA ALA A 56 -2.98 7.41 -4.89
C ALA A 56 -3.13 8.62 -5.81
N ASN A 57 -2.68 9.77 -5.31
CA ASN A 57 -2.43 10.97 -6.09
C ASN A 57 -1.05 11.53 -5.72
N LYS A 58 -0.67 12.70 -6.24
CA LYS A 58 0.67 13.26 -6.00
C LYS A 58 1.03 13.44 -4.51
N LYS A 59 0.06 13.71 -3.62
CA LYS A 59 0.30 14.03 -2.21
C LYS A 59 -0.08 12.92 -1.24
N TYR A 60 -1.10 12.12 -1.58
CA TYR A 60 -1.69 11.19 -0.64
C TYR A 60 -1.89 9.81 -1.25
N ILE A 61 -1.85 8.80 -0.40
CA ILE A 61 -2.34 7.45 -0.67
C ILE A 61 -3.56 7.24 0.21
N SER A 62 -4.68 6.86 -0.39
CA SER A 62 -5.91 6.47 0.31
C SER A 62 -6.03 4.97 0.28
N VAL A 63 -6.37 4.38 1.43
CA VAL A 63 -6.44 2.93 1.59
C VAL A 63 -7.71 2.54 2.32
N TYR A 64 -8.42 1.57 1.79
CA TYR A 64 -9.38 0.79 2.56
C TYR A 64 -8.69 -0.51 2.97
N ALA A 65 -8.60 -0.80 4.26
CA ALA A 65 -7.87 -1.95 4.80
C ALA A 65 -8.67 -2.62 5.91
N CYS A 66 -8.47 -3.92 6.09
CA CYS A 66 -9.21 -4.76 7.03
C CYS A 66 -8.33 -5.48 8.06
N PRO A 67 -7.44 -4.78 8.78
CA PRO A 67 -6.57 -5.41 9.76
C PRO A 67 -7.39 -6.18 10.80
N TYR A 68 -7.09 -7.47 10.97
CA TYR A 68 -7.76 -8.34 11.95
C TYR A 68 -9.29 -8.34 11.80
N GLN A 69 -9.78 -8.38 10.55
CA GLN A 69 -11.21 -8.43 10.19
C GLN A 69 -12.01 -7.16 10.49
N THR A 70 -11.37 -6.08 10.94
CA THR A 70 -12.03 -4.79 11.13
C THR A 70 -11.62 -3.82 10.04
N CYS A 71 -12.57 -3.47 9.17
CA CYS A 71 -12.29 -2.63 8.02
C CYS A 71 -12.45 -1.15 8.32
N SER A 72 -11.54 -0.33 7.79
CA SER A 72 -11.54 1.12 7.96
C SER A 72 -10.79 1.80 6.82
N PHE A 73 -11.02 3.11 6.71
CA PHE A 73 -10.32 3.96 5.76
C PHE A 73 -9.11 4.62 6.42
N TYR A 74 -8.04 4.74 5.65
CA TYR A 74 -6.78 5.34 6.06
C TYR A 74 -6.25 6.24 4.94
N TYR A 75 -5.38 7.18 5.28
CA TYR A 75 -4.54 7.82 4.27
C TYR A 75 -3.11 8.02 4.76
N ILE A 76 -2.17 8.10 3.82
CA ILE A 76 -0.75 8.42 4.06
C ILE A 76 -0.46 9.79 3.44
N ASP A 77 0.22 10.67 4.17
CA ASP A 77 0.76 11.93 3.63
C ASP A 77 2.18 11.69 3.08
N LYS A 78 2.27 11.51 1.75
CA LYS A 78 3.54 11.19 1.08
C LYS A 78 4.56 12.33 1.12
N ILE A 79 4.11 13.56 1.38
CA ILE A 79 5.00 14.72 1.44
C ILE A 79 5.78 14.73 2.75
N LYS A 80 5.18 14.15 3.80
CA LYS A 80 5.77 14.11 5.14
C LYS A 80 6.38 12.76 5.48
N ASP A 81 5.83 11.66 4.97
CA ASP A 81 6.37 10.34 5.21
C ASP A 81 7.76 10.15 4.57
N HIS A 82 8.61 9.38 5.24
CA HIS A 82 9.99 9.11 4.83
C HIS A 82 10.53 7.82 5.48
N GLU A 83 11.69 7.38 5.02
CA GLU A 83 12.39 6.15 5.46
C GLU A 83 12.85 6.13 6.93
N PHE A 84 12.72 7.25 7.65
CA PHE A 84 13.06 7.36 9.07
C PHE A 84 11.84 7.64 9.95
N ALA A 85 10.65 7.75 9.35
CA ALA A 85 9.42 7.97 10.08
C ALA A 85 9.01 6.68 10.78
N GLU A 86 8.48 6.80 11.98
CA GLU A 86 7.89 5.67 12.69
C GLU A 86 6.75 5.07 11.86
N HIS A 87 6.44 3.80 12.12
CA HIS A 87 5.59 3.00 11.23
C HIS A 87 4.19 3.61 11.01
N ASP A 88 3.68 4.42 11.95
CA ASP A 88 2.36 5.04 11.95
C ASP A 88 2.38 6.58 11.94
N GLU A 89 3.54 7.23 11.97
CA GLU A 89 3.66 8.69 12.20
C GLU A 89 2.85 9.53 11.20
N PHE A 90 2.85 9.11 9.94
CA PHE A 90 2.13 9.77 8.84
C PHE A 90 1.04 8.90 8.22
N VAL A 91 0.60 7.88 8.97
CA VAL A 91 -0.53 7.02 8.65
C VAL A 91 -1.72 7.48 9.47
N PHE A 92 -2.74 8.00 8.79
CA PHE A 92 -3.90 8.60 9.44
C PHE A 92 -5.12 7.70 9.30
N GLY A 93 -5.71 7.33 10.43
CA GLY A 93 -6.87 6.47 10.56
C GLY A 93 -6.83 5.70 11.88
N PRO A 94 -7.74 4.74 12.10
CA PRO A 94 -8.84 4.35 11.22
C PRO A 94 -9.94 5.42 11.14
N TYR A 95 -10.57 5.54 9.97
CA TYR A 95 -11.75 6.38 9.75
C TYR A 95 -12.95 5.57 9.29
N THR A 96 -14.13 6.00 9.72
CA THR A 96 -15.42 5.62 9.11
C THR A 96 -15.56 6.18 7.71
N ASN A 97 -16.51 5.66 6.92
CA ASN A 97 -16.79 6.15 5.58
C ASN A 97 -17.15 7.64 5.58
N GLU A 98 -17.97 8.09 6.54
CA GLU A 98 -18.43 9.47 6.63
C GLU A 98 -17.28 10.44 6.98
N GLN A 99 -16.43 10.05 7.93
CA GLN A 99 -15.23 10.81 8.27
C GLN A 99 -14.28 10.90 7.07
N PHE A 100 -14.05 9.78 6.39
CA PHE A 100 -13.15 9.73 5.25
C PHE A 100 -13.67 10.55 4.06
N ALA A 101 -14.97 10.47 3.76
CA ALA A 101 -15.61 11.28 2.71
C ALA A 101 -15.48 12.79 2.98
N THR A 102 -15.48 13.20 4.25
CA THR A 102 -15.23 14.59 4.65
C THR A 102 -13.77 14.98 4.40
N LEU A 103 -12.82 14.11 4.73
CA LEU A 103 -11.39 14.32 4.49
C LEU A 103 -11.06 14.38 2.99
N VAL A 104 -11.67 13.51 2.18
CA VAL A 104 -11.56 13.56 0.70
C VAL A 104 -11.88 14.95 0.17
N LYS A 105 -12.98 15.55 0.62
CA LYS A 105 -13.40 16.90 0.20
C LYS A 105 -12.47 17.99 0.74
N LYS A 106 -12.05 17.87 2.01
CA LYS A 106 -11.26 18.90 2.71
C LYS A 106 -9.80 18.95 2.25
N LEU A 107 -9.18 17.80 2.04
CA LEU A 107 -7.74 17.66 1.78
C LEU A 107 -7.44 17.30 0.32
N GLY A 108 -8.45 16.91 -0.47
CA GLY A 108 -8.24 16.40 -1.82
C GLY A 108 -7.63 15.00 -1.83
N LEU A 109 -8.02 14.14 -0.87
CA LEU A 109 -7.58 12.75 -0.86
C LEU A 109 -8.14 12.02 -2.10
N PRO A 110 -7.38 11.09 -2.71
CA PRO A 110 -7.92 10.22 -3.75
C PRO A 110 -9.08 9.38 -3.15
N ARG A 111 -10.17 9.22 -3.90
CA ARG A 111 -11.30 8.39 -3.44
C ARG A 111 -10.90 6.93 -3.51
N VAL A 112 -11.26 6.16 -2.49
CA VAL A 112 -11.08 4.71 -2.43
C VAL A 112 -12.39 4.05 -2.00
N SER A 113 -12.69 2.90 -2.58
CA SER A 113 -13.93 2.12 -2.37
C SER A 113 -13.78 1.13 -1.23
N SER A 114 -14.86 0.86 -0.49
CA SER A 114 -14.96 -0.30 0.41
C SER A 114 -15.44 -1.58 -0.30
N GLU A 115 -15.96 -1.44 -1.52
CA GLU A 115 -16.39 -2.52 -2.43
C GLU A 115 -15.26 -2.95 -3.35
#